data_AF-A0A959P2A1-F1
#
_entry.id   AF-A0A959P2A1-F1
#
_cell.length_a   1.000
_cell.length_b   1.000
_cell.length_c   1.000
_cell.angle_alpha   90.00
_cell.angle_beta   90.00
_cell.angle_gamma   90.00
#
_symmetry.space_group_name_H-M   'P 1'
#
loop_
_entity.id
_entity.type
_entity.pdbx_description
1 polymer ?
#
loop_
_entity_poly.entity_id
_entity_poly.type
_entity_poly.pdbx_seq_one_letter_code
_entity_poly.pdbx_strand_id
1 'polypeptide(L)'
;MKLTAEQLYKKLVEDYKLIGETGNIKFTVKDLSILIQTKDTVGNLLQEWLKAWFQKEQIDFEENTNSQTFPDFLLDKDDHKKGLLEVKSFDFDRGPGFDLANFDSYCNSLLDNAYRIDSDYLILAYQMNNGVISIKNVWLKKIWELACPSSTYPLKVQEKKSVIYNIRPSIWYSDRSKFKPFNSKEEFLSALNNTRYQYPQTRHTNGHWLRNVLKNYQEHTGVSLTVE
;
A
#
# COMPACT_ATOMS: atom_id res chain seq x y z
N MET A 1 17.73 -6.22 14.39
CA MET A 1 18.37 -6.39 13.08
C MET A 1 17.69 -5.46 12.07
N LYS A 2 18.41 -4.46 11.57
CA LYS A 2 17.91 -3.52 10.56
C LYS A 2 17.84 -4.19 9.19
N LEU A 3 16.67 -4.13 8.53
CA LEU A 3 16.45 -4.68 7.20
C LEU A 3 15.80 -3.63 6.30
N THR A 4 16.18 -3.61 5.01
CA THR A 4 15.38 -2.92 3.98
C THR A 4 14.10 -3.70 3.70
N ALA A 5 13.12 -3.07 3.06
CA ALA A 5 11.89 -3.75 2.66
C ALA A 5 12.16 -4.94 1.71
N GLU A 6 13.15 -4.83 0.82
CA GLU A 6 13.58 -5.93 -0.06
C GLU A 6 14.17 -7.10 0.72
N GLN A 7 15.04 -6.83 1.70
CA GLN A 7 15.61 -7.87 2.56
C GLN A 7 14.53 -8.52 3.42
N LEU A 8 13.60 -7.72 3.93
CA LEU A 8 12.44 -8.19 4.68
C LEU A 8 11.58 -9.15 3.84
N TYR A 9 11.27 -8.74 2.60
CA TYR A 9 10.51 -9.56 1.66
C TYR A 9 11.22 -10.89 1.37
N LYS A 10 12.52 -10.86 1.06
CA LYS A 10 13.32 -12.08 0.84
C LYS A 10 13.28 -12.99 2.07
N LYS A 11 13.49 -12.44 3.26
CA LYS A 11 13.40 -13.22 4.51
C LYS A 11 12.02 -13.83 4.72
N LEU A 12 10.95 -13.11 4.41
CA LEU A 12 9.57 -13.59 4.57
C LEU A 12 9.18 -14.67 3.55
N VAL A 13 9.61 -14.51 2.29
CA VAL A 13 9.15 -15.33 1.17
C VAL A 13 10.13 -16.45 0.82
N GLU A 14 11.43 -16.19 0.83
CA GLU A 14 12.47 -17.14 0.43
C GLU A 14 12.94 -17.99 1.63
N ASP A 15 13.25 -17.34 2.75
CA ASP A 15 13.77 -18.05 3.94
C ASP A 15 12.64 -18.65 4.78
N TYR A 16 11.64 -17.84 5.15
CA TYR A 16 10.51 -18.25 5.98
C TYR A 16 9.42 -19.00 5.19
N LYS A 17 9.45 -18.91 3.85
CA LYS A 17 8.58 -19.66 2.93
C LYS A 17 7.08 -19.53 3.24
N LEU A 18 6.63 -18.31 3.52
CA LEU A 18 5.23 -18.06 3.91
C LEU A 18 4.20 -18.46 2.84
N ILE A 19 4.54 -18.39 1.56
CA ILE A 19 3.59 -18.67 0.47
C ILE A 19 3.20 -20.15 0.48
N GLY A 20 1.89 -20.41 0.51
CA GLY A 20 1.31 -21.75 0.60
C GLY A 20 1.00 -22.19 2.04
N GLU A 21 1.57 -21.51 3.04
CA GLU A 21 1.29 -21.81 4.44
C GLU A 21 -0.13 -21.43 4.85
N THR A 22 -0.59 -22.09 5.93
CA THR A 22 -1.97 -21.98 6.40
C THR A 22 -2.04 -21.51 7.85
N GLY A 23 -3.16 -20.87 8.17
CA GLY A 23 -3.51 -20.42 9.51
C GLY A 23 -5.02 -20.46 9.71
N ASN A 24 -5.46 -20.12 10.91
CA ASN A 24 -6.88 -20.00 11.23
C ASN A 24 -7.07 -19.00 12.37
N ILE A 25 -8.29 -18.50 12.49
CA ILE A 25 -8.68 -17.59 13.56
C ILE A 25 -9.64 -18.34 14.48
N LYS A 26 -9.23 -18.55 15.73
CA LYS A 26 -10.10 -19.09 16.77
C LYS A 26 -10.46 -17.99 17.75
N PHE A 27 -11.74 -17.87 18.03
CA PHE A 27 -12.24 -17.00 19.09
C PHE A 27 -12.76 -17.87 20.23
N THR A 28 -12.25 -17.64 21.44
CA THR A 28 -12.56 -18.46 22.61
C THR A 28 -13.04 -17.58 23.74
N VAL A 29 -14.19 -17.93 24.33
CA VAL A 29 -14.72 -17.32 25.55
C VAL A 29 -15.20 -18.43 26.47
N LYS A 30 -14.62 -18.50 27.67
CA LYS A 30 -14.78 -19.63 28.62
C LYS A 30 -14.44 -20.97 27.93
N ASP A 31 -15.38 -21.91 27.94
CA ASP A 31 -15.29 -23.26 27.42
C ASP A 31 -15.73 -23.38 25.94
N LEU A 32 -16.21 -22.30 25.33
CA LEU A 32 -16.60 -22.27 23.93
C LEU A 32 -15.50 -21.67 23.06
N SER A 33 -15.07 -22.42 22.04
CA SER A 33 -14.18 -21.96 20.98
C SER A 33 -14.85 -22.12 19.62
N ILE A 34 -14.84 -21.07 18.81
CA ILE A 34 -15.36 -21.08 17.44
C ILE A 34 -14.26 -20.80 16.43
N LEU A 35 -14.37 -21.42 15.26
CA LEU A 35 -13.56 -21.11 14.10
C LEU A 35 -14.22 -19.98 13.32
N ILE A 36 -13.53 -18.86 13.15
CA ILE A 36 -14.05 -17.71 12.41
C ILE A 36 -13.97 -18.00 10.91
N GLN A 37 -15.07 -17.75 10.21
CA GLN A 37 -15.20 -17.94 8.75
C GLN A 37 -15.47 -16.63 8.00
N THR A 38 -15.61 -15.51 8.73
CA THR A 38 -15.77 -14.18 8.13
C THR A 38 -14.40 -13.62 7.72
N LYS A 39 -14.38 -12.90 6.59
CA LYS A 39 -13.13 -12.39 5.98
C LYS A 39 -12.76 -10.97 6.42
N ASP A 40 -13.69 -10.25 7.04
CA ASP A 40 -13.57 -8.79 7.29
C ASP A 40 -12.40 -8.43 8.21
N THR A 41 -12.00 -9.33 9.11
CA THR A 41 -10.91 -9.09 10.08
C THR A 41 -9.55 -9.63 9.64
N VAL A 42 -9.51 -10.44 8.57
CA VAL A 42 -8.29 -11.15 8.16
C VAL A 42 -7.15 -10.19 7.87
N GLY A 43 -7.45 -9.06 7.22
CA GLY A 43 -6.41 -8.12 6.84
C GLY A 43 -5.70 -7.48 8.03
N ASN A 44 -6.46 -7.00 9.01
CA ASN A 44 -5.90 -6.45 10.24
C ASN A 44 -5.11 -7.51 11.02
N LEU A 45 -5.61 -8.74 11.07
CA LEU A 45 -4.93 -9.84 11.75
C LEU A 45 -3.63 -10.25 11.06
N LEU A 46 -3.53 -10.18 9.73
CA LEU A 46 -2.28 -10.41 9.01
C LEU A 46 -1.23 -9.34 9.30
N GLN A 47 -1.64 -8.08 9.45
CA GLN A 47 -0.74 -6.98 9.85
C GLN A 47 -0.22 -7.17 11.28
N GLU A 48 -1.10 -7.50 12.23
CA GLU A 48 -0.71 -7.82 13.62
C GLU A 48 0.19 -9.07 13.68
N TRP A 49 -0.11 -10.09 12.88
CA TRP A 49 0.73 -11.28 12.77
C TRP A 49 2.12 -10.92 12.23
N LEU A 50 2.20 -10.06 11.22
CA LEU A 50 3.47 -9.63 10.64
C LEU A 50 4.34 -8.88 11.65
N LYS A 51 3.72 -8.02 12.47
CA LYS A 51 4.39 -7.36 13.60
C LYS A 51 4.96 -8.38 14.60
N ALA A 52 4.17 -9.37 14.99
CA ALA A 52 4.65 -10.44 15.87
C ALA A 52 5.79 -11.25 15.24
N TRP A 53 5.76 -11.45 13.92
CA TRP A 53 6.85 -12.06 13.17
C TRP A 53 8.11 -11.18 13.17
N PHE A 54 8.01 -9.86 12.98
CA PHE A 54 9.16 -8.94 13.10
C PHE A 54 9.82 -9.06 14.46
N GLN A 55 9.04 -9.08 15.55
CA GLN A 55 9.55 -9.23 16.91
C GLN A 55 10.25 -10.58 17.12
N LYS A 56 9.63 -11.67 16.65
CA LYS A 56 10.20 -13.02 16.75
C LYS A 56 11.53 -13.13 16.01
N GLU A 57 11.62 -12.54 14.82
CA GLU A 57 12.83 -12.53 13.99
C GLU A 57 13.83 -11.42 14.38
N GLN A 58 13.55 -10.69 15.48
CA GLN A 58 14.37 -9.59 16.00
C GLN A 58 14.69 -8.54 14.93
N ILE A 59 13.71 -8.22 14.08
CA ILE A 59 13.80 -7.18 13.06
C ILE A 59 13.55 -5.82 13.74
N ASP A 60 14.37 -4.83 13.40
CA ASP A 60 14.21 -3.48 13.95
C ASP A 60 13.12 -2.75 13.16
N PHE A 61 12.06 -2.33 13.84
CA PHE A 61 10.99 -1.51 13.28
C PHE A 61 10.38 -0.60 14.34
N GLU A 62 9.70 0.45 13.89
CA GLU A 62 8.78 1.26 14.68
C GLU A 62 7.38 1.24 14.05
N GLU A 63 6.37 1.31 14.89
CA GLU A 63 4.98 1.51 14.45
C GLU A 63 4.65 2.98 14.48
N ASN A 64 3.76 3.40 13.59
CA ASN A 64 3.21 4.73 13.68
C ASN A 64 2.33 4.84 14.93
N THR A 65 2.53 5.90 15.72
CA THR A 65 1.78 6.11 16.99
C THR A 65 0.29 6.34 16.73
N ASN A 66 -0.07 6.70 15.50
CA ASN A 66 -1.44 6.75 15.03
C ASN A 66 -1.64 5.71 13.91
N SER A 67 -2.37 4.63 14.21
CA SER A 67 -2.67 3.55 13.25
C SER A 67 -3.53 4.00 12.06
N GLN A 68 -4.08 5.22 12.08
CA GLN A 68 -4.77 5.82 10.94
C GLN A 68 -3.82 6.59 10.01
N THR A 69 -2.53 6.60 10.29
CA THR A 69 -1.54 7.37 9.53
C THR A 69 -0.48 6.50 8.88
N PHE A 70 -0.19 6.83 7.64
CA PHE A 70 0.85 6.20 6.83
C PHE A 70 2.27 6.53 7.34
N PRO A 71 3.24 5.59 7.25
CA PRO A 71 3.07 4.17 6.89
C PRO A 71 2.67 3.32 8.10
N ASP A 72 2.33 2.05 7.87
CA ASP A 72 2.12 1.07 8.96
C ASP A 72 3.40 0.82 9.79
N PHE A 73 4.54 0.64 9.11
CA PHE A 73 5.83 0.38 9.76
C PHE A 73 6.95 1.26 9.22
N LEU A 74 7.87 1.62 10.12
CA LEU A 74 9.15 2.28 9.83
C LEU A 74 10.28 1.28 10.06
N LEU A 75 10.93 0.83 8.99
CA LEU A 75 12.06 -0.11 9.06
C LEU A 75 13.41 0.58 9.35
N ASP A 76 13.44 1.91 9.30
CA ASP A 76 14.61 2.72 9.64
C ASP A 76 14.30 3.64 10.84
N LYS A 77 14.81 3.27 12.01
CA LYS A 77 14.66 4.06 13.26
C LYS A 77 15.53 5.30 13.30
N ASP A 78 16.57 5.34 12.48
CA ASP A 78 17.51 6.46 12.45
C ASP A 78 17.00 7.55 11.51
N ASP A 79 16.17 7.19 10.52
CA ASP A 79 15.63 8.10 9.51
C ASP A 79 14.20 7.72 9.12
N HIS A 80 13.21 8.38 9.75
CA HIS A 80 11.78 8.13 9.51
C HIS A 80 11.28 8.56 8.12
N LYS A 81 12.17 9.05 7.25
CA LYS A 81 11.87 9.31 5.83
C LYS A 81 12.22 8.12 4.94
N LYS A 82 12.88 7.10 5.50
CA LYS A 82 13.29 5.86 4.84
C LYS A 82 12.61 4.66 5.48
N GLY A 83 12.65 3.52 4.78
CA GLY A 83 12.09 2.27 5.28
C GLY A 83 10.58 2.33 5.53
N LEU A 84 9.87 3.20 4.80
CA LEU A 84 8.42 3.35 4.90
C LEU A 84 7.75 2.09 4.32
N LEU A 85 7.10 1.29 5.14
CA LEU A 85 6.46 0.04 4.74
C LEU A 85 4.96 0.08 5.05
N GLU A 86 4.14 0.04 4.00
CA GLU A 86 2.69 -0.11 4.09
C GLU A 86 2.31 -1.57 3.86
N VAL A 87 1.40 -2.10 4.67
CA VAL A 87 0.88 -3.46 4.53
C VAL A 87 -0.51 -3.42 3.93
N LYS A 88 -0.71 -4.23 2.90
CA LYS A 88 -2.04 -4.45 2.32
C LYS A 88 -2.33 -5.94 2.26
N SER A 89 -3.61 -6.27 2.29
CA SER A 89 -4.05 -7.65 2.08
C SER A 89 -5.38 -7.68 1.34
N PHE A 90 -5.64 -8.79 0.67
CA PHE A 90 -6.90 -9.00 -0.03
C PHE A 90 -7.22 -10.48 -0.20
N ASP A 91 -8.52 -10.76 -0.34
CA ASP A 91 -9.05 -12.07 -0.71
C ASP A 91 -8.73 -12.37 -2.18
N PHE A 92 -7.85 -13.34 -2.42
CA PHE A 92 -7.33 -13.71 -3.73
C PHE A 92 -8.45 -13.98 -4.74
N ASP A 93 -9.55 -14.59 -4.29
CA ASP A 93 -10.70 -14.93 -5.14
C ASP A 93 -11.51 -13.70 -5.56
N ARG A 94 -11.42 -12.60 -4.81
CA ARG A 94 -12.14 -11.34 -5.07
C ARG A 94 -11.27 -10.27 -5.73
N GLY A 95 -9.95 -10.42 -5.69
CA GLY A 95 -8.99 -9.43 -6.17
C GLY A 95 -8.78 -8.26 -5.19
N PRO A 96 -7.91 -7.29 -5.55
CA PRO A 96 -7.47 -6.24 -4.64
C PRO A 96 -8.59 -5.23 -4.36
N GLY A 97 -9.27 -5.45 -3.23
CA GLY A 97 -10.35 -4.62 -2.71
C GLY A 97 -9.90 -3.43 -1.87
N PHE A 98 -8.62 -3.36 -1.46
CA PHE A 98 -8.08 -2.30 -0.61
C PHE A 98 -7.95 -0.96 -1.35
N ASP A 99 -7.81 0.11 -0.58
CA ASP A 99 -7.45 1.44 -1.05
C ASP A 99 -5.93 1.63 -0.93
N LEU A 100 -5.33 2.29 -1.92
CA LEU A 100 -3.90 2.64 -1.86
C LEU A 100 -3.68 3.79 -0.88
N ALA A 101 -4.49 4.84 -1.01
CA ALA A 101 -4.56 5.97 -0.10
C ALA A 101 -5.86 6.76 -0.33
N ASN A 102 -6.25 7.59 0.63
CA ASN A 102 -7.22 8.66 0.36
C ASN A 102 -6.60 9.68 -0.61
N PHE A 103 -7.32 10.07 -1.67
CA PHE A 103 -6.79 10.87 -2.77
C PHE A 103 -6.31 12.25 -2.31
N ASP A 104 -7.16 13.01 -1.61
CA ASP A 104 -6.83 14.37 -1.17
C ASP A 104 -5.72 14.36 -0.11
N SER A 105 -5.84 13.47 0.88
CA SER A 105 -4.81 13.31 1.92
C SER A 105 -3.46 12.93 1.32
N TYR A 106 -3.44 12.01 0.35
CA TYR A 106 -2.20 11.62 -0.32
C TYR A 106 -1.60 12.79 -1.09
N CYS A 107 -2.37 13.47 -1.94
CA CYS A 107 -1.91 14.61 -2.73
C CYS A 107 -1.37 15.75 -1.86
N ASN A 108 -2.04 16.04 -0.74
CA ASN A 108 -1.60 17.08 0.20
C ASN A 108 -0.33 16.64 0.93
N SER A 109 -0.24 15.36 1.34
CA SER A 109 0.95 14.85 2.02
C SER A 109 2.21 14.94 1.16
N LEU A 110 2.09 14.83 -0.17
CA LEU A 110 3.22 14.96 -1.09
C LEU A 110 3.78 16.38 -1.20
N LEU A 111 3.04 17.41 -0.76
CA LEU A 111 3.58 18.78 -0.74
C LEU A 111 4.67 18.96 0.32
N ASP A 112 4.55 18.22 1.43
CA ASP A 112 5.46 18.32 2.57
C ASP A 112 6.37 17.10 2.70
N ASN A 113 5.91 15.94 2.25
CA ASN A 113 6.54 14.64 2.44
C ASN A 113 6.61 13.84 1.14
N ALA A 114 7.09 14.45 0.06
CA ALA A 114 7.11 13.83 -1.27
C ALA A 114 7.92 12.52 -1.32
N TYR A 115 8.90 12.33 -0.44
CA TYR A 115 9.66 11.07 -0.29
C TYR A 115 8.77 9.84 -0.03
N ARG A 116 7.53 10.03 0.46
CA ARG A 116 6.53 8.97 0.63
C ARG A 116 6.10 8.29 -0.67
N ILE A 117 6.40 8.88 -1.83
CA ILE A 117 6.17 8.20 -3.10
C ILE A 117 7.00 6.91 -3.19
N ASP A 118 8.18 6.89 -2.57
CA ASP A 118 9.13 5.77 -2.60
C ASP A 118 8.86 4.68 -1.58
N SER A 119 7.76 4.75 -0.86
CA SER A 119 7.40 3.74 0.11
C SER A 119 7.13 2.37 -0.51
N ASP A 120 7.39 1.35 0.27
CA ASP A 120 7.19 -0.04 -0.09
C ASP A 120 5.83 -0.53 0.39
N TYR A 121 5.14 -1.27 -0.46
CA TYR A 121 3.87 -1.91 -0.18
C TYR A 121 4.09 -3.41 -0.13
N LEU A 122 4.00 -4.00 1.07
CA LEU A 122 4.00 -5.45 1.26
C LEU A 122 2.56 -5.96 1.22
N ILE A 123 2.24 -6.74 0.19
CA ILE A 123 0.87 -7.16 -0.09
C ILE A 123 0.72 -8.66 0.12
N LEU A 124 -0.20 -9.06 0.99
CA LEU A 124 -0.53 -10.45 1.25
C LEU A 124 -1.87 -10.82 0.60
N ALA A 125 -1.85 -11.66 -0.43
CA ALA A 125 -3.07 -12.31 -0.93
C ALA A 125 -3.37 -13.53 -0.09
N TYR A 126 -4.54 -13.55 0.54
CA TYR A 126 -5.02 -14.72 1.26
C TYR A 126 -6.22 -15.33 0.56
N GLN A 127 -6.48 -16.61 0.84
CA GLN A 127 -7.74 -17.27 0.51
C GLN A 127 -8.26 -17.90 1.80
N MET A 128 -9.57 -17.81 2.06
CA MET A 128 -10.18 -18.44 3.23
C MET A 128 -11.28 -19.41 2.78
N ASN A 129 -11.14 -20.67 3.19
CA ASN A 129 -12.09 -21.75 2.95
C ASN A 129 -12.41 -22.44 4.28
N ASN A 130 -13.68 -22.45 4.69
CA ASN A 130 -14.14 -23.05 5.95
C ASN A 130 -13.31 -22.63 7.18
N GLY A 131 -12.91 -21.35 7.24
CA GLY A 131 -12.11 -20.79 8.34
C GLY A 131 -10.60 -21.09 8.31
N VAL A 132 -10.13 -21.87 7.34
CA VAL A 132 -8.70 -22.05 7.06
C VAL A 132 -8.26 -20.95 6.10
N ILE A 133 -7.27 -20.17 6.51
CA ILE A 133 -6.64 -19.10 5.73
C ILE A 133 -5.37 -19.66 5.12
N SER A 134 -5.18 -19.53 3.81
CA SER A 134 -3.93 -19.85 3.12
C SER A 134 -3.34 -18.59 2.49
N ILE A 135 -2.04 -18.39 2.62
CA ILE A 135 -1.34 -17.30 1.93
C ILE A 135 -1.08 -17.73 0.48
N LYS A 136 -1.79 -17.12 -0.46
CA LYS A 136 -1.69 -17.47 -1.89
C LYS A 136 -0.49 -16.84 -2.56
N ASN A 137 -0.15 -15.62 -2.15
CA ASN A 137 1.01 -14.92 -2.68
C ASN A 137 1.38 -13.73 -1.78
N VAL A 138 2.62 -13.28 -1.92
CA VAL A 138 3.14 -12.07 -1.30
C VAL A 138 3.85 -11.24 -2.37
N TRP A 139 3.64 -9.93 -2.38
CA TRP A 139 4.35 -9.02 -3.27
C TRP A 139 4.99 -7.88 -2.49
N LEU A 140 6.13 -7.40 -2.96
CA LEU A 140 6.69 -6.11 -2.60
C LEU A 140 6.61 -5.19 -3.81
N LYS A 141 5.94 -4.03 -3.66
CA LYS A 141 5.65 -3.11 -4.75
C LYS A 141 5.75 -1.65 -4.33
N LYS A 142 5.95 -0.77 -5.30
CA LYS A 142 5.76 0.67 -5.15
C LYS A 142 4.34 1.07 -5.53
N ILE A 143 3.88 2.24 -5.06
CA ILE A 143 2.50 2.68 -5.33
C ILE A 143 2.19 2.79 -6.82
N TRP A 144 3.15 3.23 -7.64
CA TRP A 144 2.97 3.35 -9.09
C TRP A 144 2.85 1.99 -9.80
N GLU A 145 3.47 0.94 -9.27
CA GLU A 145 3.32 -0.44 -9.76
C GLU A 145 1.97 -1.07 -9.38
N LEU A 146 1.19 -0.41 -8.53
CA LEU A 146 -0.14 -0.86 -8.10
C LEU A 146 -1.24 -0.01 -8.74
N ALA A 147 -1.04 1.31 -8.79
CA ALA A 147 -1.96 2.24 -9.42
C ALA A 147 -1.95 2.09 -10.95
N CYS A 148 -3.06 2.46 -11.60
CA CYS A 148 -3.19 2.42 -13.05
C CYS A 148 -4.09 3.55 -13.55
N PRO A 149 -4.12 3.83 -14.86
CA PRO A 149 -5.13 4.68 -15.44
C PRO A 149 -6.53 4.06 -15.40
N SER A 150 -7.53 4.87 -15.75
CA SER A 150 -8.91 4.45 -15.92
C SER A 150 -9.56 5.15 -17.13
N SER A 151 -10.78 4.76 -17.47
CA SER A 151 -11.55 5.46 -18.51
C SER A 151 -12.04 6.84 -18.08
N THR A 152 -12.24 7.06 -16.78
CA THR A 152 -12.88 8.28 -16.26
C THR A 152 -11.85 9.36 -15.91
N TYR A 153 -10.77 8.95 -15.26
CA TYR A 153 -9.68 9.83 -14.83
C TYR A 153 -8.32 9.24 -15.23
N PRO A 154 -7.28 10.08 -15.44
CA PRO A 154 -5.91 9.63 -15.69
C PRO A 154 -5.36 8.68 -14.62
N LEU A 155 -5.86 8.79 -13.39
CA LEU A 155 -5.62 7.86 -12.30
C LEU A 155 -6.91 7.12 -11.94
N LYS A 156 -6.84 5.80 -11.73
CA LYS A 156 -7.96 5.02 -11.23
C LYS A 156 -8.26 5.39 -9.79
N VAL A 157 -9.48 5.89 -9.58
CA VAL A 157 -9.97 6.35 -8.28
C VAL A 157 -11.34 5.76 -7.94
N GLN A 158 -11.70 5.81 -6.67
CA GLN A 158 -13.06 5.59 -6.19
C GLN A 158 -13.77 6.94 -6.11
N GLU A 159 -14.73 7.15 -6.99
CA GLU A 159 -15.58 8.34 -6.99
C GLU A 159 -17.00 7.97 -6.53
N LYS A 160 -17.60 8.79 -5.66
CA LYS A 160 -19.03 8.71 -5.30
C LYS A 160 -19.62 10.10 -5.27
N LYS A 161 -20.76 10.30 -5.95
CA LYS A 161 -21.44 11.59 -6.04
C LYS A 161 -20.49 12.74 -6.46
N SER A 162 -19.66 12.47 -7.46
CA SER A 162 -18.66 13.42 -7.99
C SER A 162 -17.59 13.87 -6.98
N VAL A 163 -17.38 13.08 -5.92
CA VAL A 163 -16.30 13.27 -4.95
C VAL A 163 -15.34 12.10 -5.07
N ILE A 164 -14.06 12.39 -5.27
CA ILE A 164 -12.99 11.40 -5.28
C ILE A 164 -12.63 11.09 -3.82
N TYR A 165 -12.74 9.83 -3.42
CA TYR A 165 -12.36 9.37 -2.08
C TYR A 165 -10.95 8.79 -2.06
N ASN A 166 -10.73 7.72 -2.83
CA ASN A 166 -9.52 6.90 -2.70
C ASN A 166 -8.84 6.64 -4.04
N ILE A 167 -7.52 6.49 -4.00
CA ILE A 167 -6.73 5.92 -5.10
C ILE A 167 -6.92 4.39 -5.07
N ARG A 168 -7.26 3.80 -6.21
CA ARG A 168 -7.60 2.38 -6.29
C ARG A 168 -6.54 1.59 -7.04
N PRO A 169 -6.21 0.37 -6.58
CA PRO A 169 -5.25 -0.47 -7.26
C PRO A 169 -5.81 -1.03 -8.57
N SER A 170 -4.89 -1.35 -9.46
CA SER A 170 -5.08 -2.25 -10.59
C SER A 170 -5.10 -3.71 -10.12
N ILE A 171 -5.31 -4.64 -11.04
CA ILE A 171 -5.02 -6.06 -10.83
C ILE A 171 -3.65 -6.34 -11.43
N TRP A 172 -2.60 -5.84 -10.77
CA TRP A 172 -1.23 -5.77 -11.31
C TRP A 172 -0.65 -7.14 -11.72
N TYR A 173 -1.11 -8.22 -11.07
CA TYR A 173 -0.70 -9.59 -11.35
C TYR A 173 -1.48 -10.24 -12.50
N SER A 174 -2.39 -9.52 -13.18
CA SER A 174 -3.19 -10.07 -14.27
C SER A 174 -2.79 -9.50 -15.63
N ASP A 175 -2.41 -10.40 -16.54
CA ASP A 175 -2.14 -10.05 -17.93
C ASP A 175 -3.39 -9.62 -18.71
N ARG A 176 -4.57 -9.96 -18.21
CA ARG A 176 -5.86 -9.65 -18.86
C ARG A 176 -6.39 -8.25 -18.52
N SER A 177 -5.78 -7.54 -17.57
CA SER A 177 -6.25 -6.20 -17.21
C SER A 177 -6.11 -5.22 -18.38
N LYS A 178 -7.21 -4.55 -18.73
CA LYS A 178 -7.23 -3.50 -19.78
C LYS A 178 -6.29 -2.35 -19.45
N PHE A 179 -6.31 -1.90 -18.20
CA PHE A 179 -5.42 -0.85 -17.71
C PHE A 179 -4.29 -1.49 -16.92
N LYS A 180 -3.06 -1.23 -17.36
CA LYS A 180 -1.84 -1.75 -16.74
C LYS A 180 -1.31 -0.78 -15.70
N PRO A 181 -0.53 -1.25 -14.72
CA PRO A 181 0.15 -0.35 -13.79
C PRO A 181 1.03 0.67 -14.50
N PHE A 182 1.35 1.76 -13.81
CA PHE A 182 2.35 2.72 -14.30
C PHE A 182 3.74 2.11 -14.27
N ASN A 183 4.58 2.48 -15.23
CA ASN A 183 5.95 1.97 -15.34
C ASN A 183 6.92 2.71 -14.42
N SER A 184 6.58 3.94 -14.03
CA SER A 184 7.44 4.78 -13.22
C SER A 184 6.67 5.70 -12.27
N LYS A 185 7.39 6.27 -11.31
CA LYS A 185 6.84 7.25 -10.37
C LYS A 185 6.43 8.55 -11.09
N GLU A 186 7.12 8.91 -12.17
CA GLU A 186 6.85 10.09 -13.00
C GLU A 186 5.53 9.93 -13.74
N GLU A 187 5.27 8.78 -14.37
CA GLU A 187 3.98 8.49 -14.99
C GLU A 187 2.84 8.57 -13.97
N PHE A 188 3.05 8.02 -12.78
CA PHE A 188 2.07 8.09 -11.69
C PHE A 188 1.84 9.54 -11.22
N LEU A 189 2.90 10.35 -11.06
CA LEU A 189 2.79 11.76 -10.70
C LEU A 189 2.09 12.58 -11.78
N SER A 190 2.36 12.31 -13.06
CA SER A 190 1.66 12.93 -14.18
C SER A 190 0.16 12.59 -14.13
N ALA A 191 -0.19 11.31 -13.95
CA ALA A 191 -1.57 10.87 -13.81
C ALA A 191 -2.27 11.48 -12.58
N LEU A 192 -1.57 11.60 -11.45
CA LEU A 192 -2.09 12.21 -10.23
C LEU A 192 -2.37 13.71 -10.45
N ASN A 193 -1.42 14.44 -11.04
CA ASN A 193 -1.56 15.86 -11.38
C ASN A 193 -2.69 16.11 -12.38
N ASN A 194 -2.79 15.30 -13.45
CA ASN A 194 -3.82 15.43 -14.46
C ASN A 194 -5.21 15.08 -13.90
N THR A 195 -5.29 14.12 -12.98
CA THR A 195 -6.53 13.84 -12.24
C THR A 195 -6.95 15.04 -11.40
N ARG A 196 -6.02 15.72 -10.72
CA ARG A 196 -6.31 16.95 -9.99
C ARG A 196 -6.74 18.10 -10.91
N TYR A 197 -6.18 18.22 -12.11
CA TYR A 197 -6.64 19.19 -13.10
C TYR A 197 -8.06 18.91 -13.59
N GLN A 198 -8.42 17.63 -13.78
CA GLN A 198 -9.76 17.24 -14.22
C GLN A 198 -10.80 17.35 -13.09
N TYR A 199 -10.39 17.13 -11.84
CA TYR A 199 -11.28 17.10 -10.68
C TYR A 199 -11.71 18.52 -10.26
N PRO A 200 -13.02 18.87 -10.29
CA PRO A 200 -13.47 20.23 -10.02
C PRO A 200 -13.02 20.81 -8.67
N GLN A 201 -12.90 19.98 -7.64
CA GLN A 201 -12.53 20.44 -6.28
C GLN A 201 -11.07 20.87 -6.17
N THR A 202 -10.18 20.35 -7.01
CA THR A 202 -8.73 20.65 -6.95
C THR A 202 -8.24 21.45 -8.15
N ARG A 203 -9.00 21.52 -9.25
CA ARG A 203 -8.61 22.22 -10.49
C ARG A 203 -8.12 23.65 -10.27
N HIS A 204 -8.81 24.43 -9.44
CA HIS A 204 -8.47 25.85 -9.22
C HIS A 204 -7.19 26.05 -8.39
N THR A 205 -6.77 25.06 -7.61
CA THR A 205 -5.57 25.12 -6.76
C THR A 205 -4.40 24.31 -7.32
N ASN A 206 -4.55 23.69 -8.51
CA ASN A 206 -3.58 22.75 -9.03
C ASN A 206 -2.36 23.38 -9.74
N GLY A 207 -2.39 24.67 -10.06
CA GLY A 207 -1.43 25.32 -10.96
C GLY A 207 0.06 25.16 -10.61
N HIS A 208 0.39 24.98 -9.33
CA HIS A 208 1.78 24.76 -8.87
C HIS A 208 1.98 23.45 -8.11
N TRP A 209 0.96 22.59 -8.05
CA TRP A 209 0.99 21.40 -7.21
C TRP A 209 2.16 20.48 -7.58
N LEU A 210 2.25 20.05 -8.85
CA LEU A 210 3.31 19.15 -9.30
C LEU A 210 4.70 19.76 -9.08
N ARG A 211 4.90 21.03 -9.47
CA ARG A 211 6.19 21.72 -9.26
C ARG A 211 6.62 21.71 -7.79
N ASN A 212 5.68 21.95 -6.88
CA ASN A 212 5.97 21.95 -5.44
C ASN A 212 6.30 20.55 -4.92
N VAL A 213 5.60 19.51 -5.39
CA VAL A 213 5.92 18.11 -5.08
C VAL A 213 7.32 17.74 -5.58
N LEU A 214 7.66 18.07 -6.82
CA LEU A 214 8.99 17.77 -7.39
C LEU A 214 10.11 18.48 -6.64
N LYS A 215 9.90 19.76 -6.27
CA LYS A 215 10.84 20.52 -5.45
C LYS A 215 11.01 19.87 -4.07
N ASN A 216 9.92 19.57 -3.37
CA ASN A 216 9.97 18.92 -2.06
C ASN A 216 10.66 17.55 -2.15
N TYR A 217 10.41 16.78 -3.21
CA TYR A 217 11.06 15.49 -3.44
C TYR A 217 12.57 15.64 -3.59
N GLN A 218 13.03 16.59 -4.41
CA GLN A 218 14.46 16.86 -4.61
C GLN A 218 15.13 17.33 -3.31
N GLU A 219 14.47 18.21 -2.54
CA GLU A 219 14.98 18.68 -1.24
C GLU A 219 15.15 17.54 -0.24
N HIS A 220 14.28 16.53 -0.28
CA HIS A 220 14.30 15.39 0.65
C HIS A 220 15.22 14.25 0.24
N THR A 221 15.34 14.00 -1.06
CA THR A 221 16.02 12.81 -1.59
C THR A 221 17.33 13.13 -2.30
N GLY A 222 17.55 14.39 -2.67
CA GLY A 222 18.64 14.81 -3.55
C GLY A 222 18.43 14.45 -5.02
N VAL A 223 17.33 13.77 -5.38
CA VAL A 223 17.04 13.30 -6.73
C VAL A 223 16.05 14.24 -7.41
N SER A 224 16.41 14.71 -8.61
CA SER A 224 15.51 15.48 -9.46
C SER A 224 14.67 14.55 -10.33
N LEU A 225 13.36 14.76 -10.37
CA LEU A 225 12.46 14.03 -11.27
C LEU A 225 11.98 14.96 -12.38
N THR A 226 11.86 14.42 -13.59
CA THR A 226 11.28 15.12 -14.74
C THR A 226 9.98 14.43 -15.10
N VAL A 227 8.87 15.14 -14.95
CA VAL A 227 7.53 14.63 -15.24
C VAL A 227 7.00 15.34 -16.48
N GLU A 228 6.66 14.55 -17.50
CA GLU A 228 6.04 15.02 -18.76
C GLU A 228 4.51 15.17 -18.64
#